data_AF-A0A7C6HAQ6-F1
#
_entry.id   AF-A0A7C6HAQ6-F1
#
_cell.length_a   1.000
_cell.length_b   1.000
_cell.length_c   1.000
_cell.angle_alpha   90.00
_cell.angle_beta   90.00
_cell.angle_gamma   90.00
#
_symmetry.space_group_name_H-M   'P 1'
#
loop_
_entity.id
_entity.type
_entity.pdbx_description
1 polymer ?
#
loop_
_entity_poly.entity_id
_entity_poly.type
_entity_poly.pdbx_seq_one_letter_code
_entity_poly.pdbx_strand_id
1 'polypeptide(L)'
;MSTAIPMRKPRLRAKTSFLLAVPVLILVLAASLVSGCTSSKVTLYKRDGLSIAIPKEYVDRLLIDPVDHDDERTLISAYQKTVYDKYPGMGLLFHIVRYTEAEYEQALSAVDTGLSFFGKDDTHYYGFAFPTDVQSPEDFEEYQALFLSVGDFVRSDFVQRNRLTAYDDEEFFSRTYTYDSEHVFIKYYPYHSVNGSKDIVWTLCLSQPAEQGEGGIWCVERWRDEIGNVYVYFPDAHGVPSREYYAALQTETDAARQDPQFDAGNSLLAPEHVAFEFVKSVFGHTPVAGSFERTDSIGTPQELFARSSGNIHDYMPKLIAEGKDAVSAYDLLPCLEHFIKDTWEELRWAYGLEWWEPFWSALFDAALSDMVADPYDQIMRNYYLGKLFLTSDGAYAELTAQLVLLQWNHHNRLYSAALDKFTPDEADSLRGYLSGLVSYSEDTFKVDFFPKDGPISLNAYPAAFPFGTNLTATGSETFYAEGLGPVTIIDSDGFQLKNLDEGEGIYYVYCIRTTWEGASAKGVAVGDPEERLWDRWSREELRKFGRISHEDEGWFGSDYDYGYVYVPEGSNKSIMYLIKDGRVTGISLVDGLFGPMY
;
A
#
# COMPACT_ATOMS: atom_id res chain seq x y z
N MET A 1 10.73 16.52 62.99
CA MET A 1 11.60 15.53 63.67
C MET A 1 11.95 14.49 62.63
N SER A 2 13.12 14.55 61.97
CA SER A 2 14.43 14.02 62.42
C SER A 2 14.31 12.52 62.70
N THR A 3 14.92 11.59 61.96
CA THR A 3 16.36 11.34 61.63
C THR A 3 16.36 10.14 60.64
N ALA A 4 17.03 10.07 59.48
CA ALA A 4 18.46 10.15 59.15
C ALA A 4 19.35 8.98 59.64
N ILE A 5 19.82 8.15 58.67
CA ILE A 5 21.22 7.63 58.48
C ILE A 5 21.61 6.31 59.24
N PRO A 6 22.50 5.38 58.75
CA PRO A 6 22.81 4.88 57.39
C PRO A 6 23.42 3.42 57.28
N MET A 7 23.76 3.01 56.04
CA MET A 7 24.93 2.18 55.58
C MET A 7 25.32 0.83 56.24
N ARG A 8 25.53 -0.22 55.42
CA ARG A 8 26.87 -0.73 55.00
C ARG A 8 26.83 -1.99 54.10
N LYS A 9 27.66 -1.96 53.04
CA LYS A 9 28.14 -3.08 52.21
C LYS A 9 28.93 -4.14 53.02
N PRO A 10 29.04 -5.39 52.55
CA PRO A 10 30.19 -6.24 52.82
C PRO A 10 31.14 -6.34 51.61
N ARG A 11 32.45 -6.32 51.90
CA ARG A 11 33.57 -6.61 51.00
C ARG A 11 33.92 -8.10 51.03
N LEU A 12 34.39 -8.63 49.90
CA LEU A 12 35.12 -9.88 49.76
C LEU A 12 36.35 -9.98 50.69
N ARG A 13 36.66 -11.22 51.12
CA ARG A 13 38.04 -11.68 51.31
C ARG A 13 38.20 -13.17 50.96
N ALA A 14 39.28 -13.43 50.25
CA ALA A 14 39.73 -14.68 49.65
C ALA A 14 40.27 -15.73 50.66
N LYS A 15 40.44 -16.98 50.19
CA LYS A 15 41.77 -17.61 50.01
C LYS A 15 41.73 -19.09 49.54
N THR A 16 42.66 -19.39 48.61
CA THR A 16 43.44 -20.64 48.36
C THR A 16 42.70 -21.94 47.98
N SER A 17 43.18 -22.87 47.15
CA SER A 17 44.25 -23.04 46.13
C SER A 17 44.32 -24.56 45.94
N PHE A 18 44.30 -25.12 44.72
CA PHE A 18 45.02 -26.37 44.41
C PHE A 18 45.33 -26.48 42.91
N LEU A 19 46.60 -26.78 42.65
CA LEU A 19 47.26 -27.01 41.36
C LEU A 19 46.96 -28.39 40.78
N LEU A 20 47.05 -28.50 39.43
CA LEU A 20 47.66 -29.56 38.59
C LEU A 20 47.00 -29.47 37.19
N ALA A 21 47.63 -29.60 36.03
CA ALA A 21 49.00 -29.65 35.54
C ALA A 21 48.89 -29.46 34.01
N VAL A 22 49.89 -28.80 33.40
CA VAL A 22 50.01 -28.57 31.94
C VAL A 22 50.65 -29.79 31.28
N PRO A 23 50.36 -30.07 30.00
CA PRO A 23 51.47 -30.23 29.07
C PRO A 23 51.34 -29.32 27.84
N VAL A 24 52.49 -28.75 27.51
CA VAL A 24 52.80 -27.92 26.35
C VAL A 24 52.70 -28.75 25.07
N LEU A 25 51.98 -28.26 24.06
CA LEU A 25 52.22 -28.68 22.67
C LEU A 25 51.96 -27.52 21.69
N ILE A 26 53.08 -26.87 21.32
CA ILE A 26 53.46 -26.35 19.99
C ILE A 26 52.36 -25.63 19.17
N LEU A 27 52.47 -24.28 19.17
CA LEU A 27 51.94 -23.42 18.12
C LEU A 27 52.50 -23.82 16.76
N VAL A 28 51.62 -24.19 15.83
CA VAL A 28 51.85 -23.99 14.38
C VAL A 28 50.86 -22.92 13.94
N LEU A 29 51.40 -21.72 13.70
CA LEU A 29 50.75 -20.62 13.00
C LEU A 29 50.38 -21.08 11.58
N ALA A 30 49.10 -21.32 11.35
CA ALA A 30 48.51 -21.22 10.01
C ALA A 30 47.68 -19.94 9.98
N ALA A 31 48.30 -18.88 9.48
CA ALA A 31 47.63 -17.63 9.18
C ALA A 31 46.72 -17.81 7.96
N SER A 32 45.43 -17.52 8.12
CA SER A 32 44.57 -17.10 7.02
C SER A 32 43.46 -16.20 7.55
N LEU A 33 43.70 -14.90 7.41
CA LEU A 33 42.74 -13.78 7.31
C LEU A 33 41.82 -13.51 8.51
N VAL A 34 42.40 -12.98 9.59
CA VAL A 34 41.71 -11.96 10.40
C VAL A 34 42.19 -10.61 9.86
N SER A 35 41.37 -9.96 9.04
CA SER A 35 41.64 -8.59 8.64
C SER A 35 41.51 -7.71 9.88
N GLY A 36 42.62 -7.11 10.30
CA GLY A 36 42.66 -6.23 11.47
C GLY A 36 41.81 -4.98 11.23
N CYS A 37 40.73 -4.83 11.99
CA CYS A 37 40.04 -3.55 12.10
C CYS A 37 40.92 -2.62 12.95
N THR A 38 41.63 -1.74 12.26
CA THR A 38 42.63 -0.82 12.81
C THR A 38 41.95 0.24 13.67
N SER A 39 42.28 0.34 14.96
CA SER A 39 41.79 1.44 15.83
C SER A 39 42.31 2.84 15.42
N SER A 40 43.10 2.94 14.34
CA SER A 40 43.62 4.20 13.83
C SER A 40 42.59 5.03 13.05
N LYS A 41 41.50 4.43 12.53
CA LYS A 41 40.53 5.12 11.65
C LYS A 41 39.22 5.57 12.32
N VAL A 42 38.97 5.18 13.56
CA VAL A 42 37.73 5.47 14.29
C VAL A 42 38.00 6.11 15.65
N THR A 43 37.05 6.88 16.16
CA THR A 43 36.99 7.33 17.56
C THR A 43 36.04 6.41 18.31
N LEU A 44 36.47 5.88 19.45
CA LEU A 44 35.71 4.91 20.24
C LEU A 44 35.09 5.56 21.48
N TYR A 45 33.80 5.32 21.67
CA TYR A 45 33.02 5.70 22.85
C TYR A 45 32.60 4.44 23.59
N LYS A 46 32.73 4.45 24.92
CA LYS A 46 32.27 3.34 25.77
C LYS A 46 31.05 3.78 26.56
N ARG A 47 29.99 2.98 26.49
CA ARG A 47 28.68 3.24 27.11
C ARG A 47 28.14 1.91 27.61
N ASP A 48 27.89 1.77 28.91
CA ASP A 48 27.29 0.58 29.53
C ASP A 48 27.88 -0.77 29.09
N GLY A 49 29.20 -0.84 28.95
CA GLY A 49 29.90 -2.06 28.52
C GLY A 49 29.97 -2.27 27.01
N LEU A 50 29.27 -1.46 26.22
CA LEU A 50 29.29 -1.44 24.77
C LEU A 50 30.36 -0.47 24.25
N SER A 51 30.87 -0.76 23.06
CA SER A 51 31.82 0.09 22.34
C SER A 51 31.19 0.58 21.04
N ILE A 52 31.12 1.90 20.88
CA ILE A 52 30.55 2.58 19.71
C ILE A 52 31.70 3.25 18.95
N ALA A 53 31.80 3.01 17.65
CA ALA A 53 32.84 3.59 16.81
C ALA A 53 32.27 4.64 15.86
N ILE A 54 32.83 5.85 15.88
CA ILE A 54 32.54 6.92 14.92
C ILE A 54 33.74 7.08 13.97
N PRO A 55 33.57 7.08 12.63
CA PRO A 55 34.68 7.28 11.71
C PRO A 55 35.35 8.63 11.90
N LYS A 56 36.70 8.66 11.94
CA LYS A 56 37.45 9.90 12.18
C LYS A 56 37.25 10.94 11.08
N GLU A 57 36.97 10.52 9.86
CA GLU A 57 36.71 11.42 8.73
C GLU A 57 35.47 12.30 8.92
N TYR A 58 34.53 11.89 9.78
CA TYR A 58 33.32 12.66 10.10
C TYR A 58 33.37 13.36 11.46
N VAL A 59 34.39 13.12 12.29
CA VAL A 59 34.44 13.67 13.67
C VAL A 59 34.34 15.20 13.70
N ASP A 60 34.95 15.90 12.75
CA ASP A 60 34.91 17.37 12.70
C ASP A 60 33.54 17.93 12.25
N ARG A 61 32.68 17.08 11.65
CA ARG A 61 31.34 17.40 11.19
C ARG A 61 30.24 17.04 12.20
N LEU A 62 30.60 16.33 13.27
CA LEU A 62 29.67 15.79 14.25
C LEU A 62 29.84 16.43 15.64
N LEU A 63 28.74 16.57 16.37
CA LEU A 63 28.73 16.77 17.80
C LEU A 63 28.18 15.52 18.47
N ILE A 64 28.93 14.99 19.42
CA ILE A 64 28.58 13.76 20.15
C ILE A 64 28.15 14.15 21.57
N ASP A 65 26.97 13.68 21.97
CA ASP A 65 26.31 13.98 23.24
C ASP A 65 26.28 15.49 23.59
N PRO A 66 25.81 16.38 22.68
CA PRO A 66 25.72 17.80 22.99
C PRO A 66 24.53 18.16 23.90
N VAL A 67 23.64 17.20 24.16
CA VAL A 67 22.44 17.34 25.01
C VAL A 67 22.47 16.24 26.06
N ASP A 68 22.18 16.60 27.32
CA ASP A 68 22.02 15.64 28.40
C ASP A 68 20.64 14.96 28.28
N HIS A 69 20.63 13.63 28.29
CA HIS A 69 19.42 12.82 28.30
C HIS A 69 19.20 12.26 29.72
N ASP A 70 17.99 12.40 30.25
CA ASP A 70 17.58 11.82 31.55
C ASP A 70 16.93 10.43 31.38
N ASP A 71 16.98 9.87 30.17
CA ASP A 71 16.53 8.51 29.89
C ASP A 71 17.71 7.52 29.91
N GLU A 72 17.53 6.36 30.55
CA GLU A 72 18.55 5.31 30.61
C GLU A 72 18.66 4.50 29.29
N ARG A 73 17.92 4.91 28.24
CA ARG A 73 17.78 4.19 26.96
C ARG A 73 18.75 4.70 25.92
N THR A 74 19.05 5.99 25.92
CA THR A 74 19.98 6.64 25.00
C THR A 74 21.42 6.32 25.41
N LEU A 75 22.13 5.60 24.54
CA LEU A 75 23.54 5.27 24.73
C LEU A 75 24.45 6.40 24.24
N ILE A 76 24.13 7.00 23.08
CA ILE A 76 24.88 8.09 22.47
C ILE A 76 23.98 8.89 21.55
N SER A 77 24.28 10.17 21.38
CA SER A 77 23.58 11.07 20.47
C SER A 77 24.57 11.70 19.49
N ALA A 78 24.24 11.68 18.20
CA ALA A 78 25.03 12.27 17.14
C ALA A 78 24.24 13.39 16.44
N TYR A 79 24.83 14.58 16.39
CA TYR A 79 24.26 15.76 15.73
C TYR A 79 25.19 16.26 14.64
N GLN A 80 24.63 16.85 13.57
CA GLN A 80 25.38 17.62 12.59
C GLN A 80 25.83 18.93 13.22
N LYS A 81 27.14 19.12 13.31
CA LYS A 81 27.75 20.25 14.00
C LYS A 81 27.36 21.61 13.41
N THR A 82 27.37 21.73 12.09
CA THR A 82 27.07 22.99 11.39
C THR A 82 25.65 23.48 11.69
N VAL A 83 24.68 22.57 11.73
CA VAL A 83 23.28 22.88 12.06
C VAL A 83 23.15 23.23 13.53
N TYR A 84 23.73 22.43 14.43
CA TYR A 84 23.65 22.67 15.86
C TYR A 84 24.31 24.00 16.27
N ASP A 85 25.46 24.35 15.68
CA ASP A 85 26.16 25.62 15.95
C ASP A 85 25.32 26.83 15.52
N LYS A 86 24.52 26.70 14.45
CA LYS A 86 23.62 27.75 13.96
C LYS A 86 22.32 27.79 14.77
N TYR A 87 21.79 26.63 15.11
CA TYR A 87 20.51 26.43 15.79
C TYR A 87 20.68 25.43 16.94
N PRO A 88 21.07 25.89 18.14
CA PRO A 88 21.31 25.01 19.29
C PRO A 88 20.11 24.11 19.60
N GLY A 89 20.36 22.80 19.72
CA GLY A 89 19.32 21.78 19.92
C GLY A 89 18.76 21.17 18.64
N MET A 90 19.15 21.67 17.46
CA MET A 90 18.75 21.12 16.15
C MET A 90 19.85 20.27 15.51
N GLY A 91 19.51 19.57 14.44
CA GLY A 91 20.47 18.82 13.62
C GLY A 91 20.77 17.42 14.17
N LEU A 92 19.85 16.83 14.93
CA LEU A 92 19.93 15.45 15.36
C LEU A 92 20.03 14.54 14.13
N LEU A 93 21.08 13.72 14.05
CA LEU A 93 21.18 12.67 13.04
C LEU A 93 20.52 11.40 13.57
N PHE A 94 21.01 10.91 14.72
CA PHE A 94 20.46 9.74 15.40
C PHE A 94 20.90 9.69 16.86
N HIS A 95 20.10 9.00 17.67
CA HIS A 95 20.50 8.41 18.94
C HIS A 95 20.75 6.91 18.72
N ILE A 96 21.76 6.33 19.35
CA ILE A 96 21.77 4.87 19.56
C ILE A 96 21.01 4.60 20.85
N VAL A 97 19.98 3.78 20.76
CA VAL A 97 19.13 3.43 21.89
C VAL A 97 19.24 1.96 22.26
N ARG A 98 18.93 1.63 23.51
CA ARG A 98 18.83 0.28 24.08
C ARG A 98 17.46 0.09 24.71
N TYR A 99 16.75 -0.94 24.28
CA TYR A 99 15.41 -1.29 24.72
C TYR A 99 15.41 -2.72 25.28
N THR A 100 14.68 -2.95 26.36
CA THR A 100 14.29 -4.30 26.78
C THR A 100 13.30 -4.90 25.78
N GLU A 101 13.07 -6.22 25.85
CA GLU A 101 12.08 -6.90 24.98
C GLU A 101 10.68 -6.28 25.10
N ALA A 102 10.21 -6.00 26.33
CA ALA A 102 8.90 -5.37 26.55
C ALA A 102 8.83 -3.95 25.98
N GLU A 103 9.88 -3.15 26.13
CA GLU A 103 9.91 -1.80 25.56
C GLU A 103 9.96 -1.84 24.02
N TYR A 104 10.66 -2.82 23.45
CA TYR A 104 10.72 -3.04 22.01
C TYR A 104 9.35 -3.45 21.44
N GLU A 105 8.64 -4.37 22.10
CA GLU A 105 7.27 -4.73 21.74
C GLU A 105 6.33 -3.51 21.74
N GLN A 106 6.45 -2.62 22.73
CA GLN A 106 5.69 -1.36 22.74
C GLN A 106 6.10 -0.41 21.61
N ALA A 107 7.39 -0.39 21.23
CA ALA A 107 7.86 0.39 20.08
C ALA A 107 7.27 -0.14 18.76
N LEU A 108 7.11 -1.46 18.60
CA LEU A 108 6.47 -2.08 17.44
C LEU A 108 4.98 -1.75 17.31
N SER A 109 4.29 -1.57 18.45
CA SER A 109 2.87 -1.20 18.47
C SER A 109 2.60 0.29 18.26
N ALA A 110 3.63 1.12 18.22
CA ALA A 110 3.50 2.56 18.04
C ALA A 110 3.74 2.97 16.57
N VAL A 111 2.98 3.97 16.11
CA VAL A 111 3.13 4.56 14.78
C VAL A 111 4.10 5.75 14.81
N ASP A 112 4.79 5.99 13.70
CA ASP A 112 5.66 7.16 13.47
C ASP A 112 6.67 7.42 14.60
N THR A 113 7.35 6.36 15.06
CA THR A 113 8.27 6.45 16.21
C THR A 113 9.64 7.01 15.87
N GLY A 114 10.05 6.96 14.59
CA GLY A 114 11.41 7.29 14.18
C GLY A 114 12.45 6.31 14.75
N LEU A 115 12.03 5.09 15.06
CA LEU A 115 12.88 4.03 15.58
C LEU A 115 13.19 3.01 14.47
N SER A 116 14.42 2.51 14.46
CA SER A 116 14.84 1.38 13.62
C SER A 116 15.88 0.54 14.36
N PHE A 117 15.55 -0.71 14.66
CA PHE A 117 16.42 -1.64 15.37
C PHE A 117 17.29 -2.44 14.39
N PHE A 118 18.57 -2.57 14.72
CA PHE A 118 19.57 -3.16 13.81
C PHE A 118 20.41 -4.26 14.48
N GLY A 119 20.25 -4.48 15.78
CA GLY A 119 20.93 -5.56 16.48
C GLY A 119 20.29 -5.89 17.81
N LYS A 120 20.52 -7.11 18.28
CA LYS A 120 20.05 -7.58 19.59
C LYS A 120 21.04 -8.51 20.27
N ASP A 121 20.93 -8.61 21.59
CA ASP A 121 21.51 -9.67 22.40
C ASP A 121 20.41 -10.47 23.12
N ASP A 122 20.78 -11.29 24.11
CA ASP A 122 19.84 -12.12 24.86
C ASP A 122 18.87 -11.31 25.76
N THR A 123 19.11 -10.01 25.92
CA THR A 123 18.44 -9.16 26.90
C THR A 123 17.90 -7.85 26.33
N HIS A 124 18.50 -7.33 25.26
CA HIS A 124 18.17 -6.02 24.73
C HIS A 124 18.15 -5.98 23.20
N TYR A 125 17.34 -5.06 22.70
CA TYR A 125 17.30 -4.59 21.32
C TYR A 125 18.01 -3.24 21.22
N TYR A 126 18.76 -3.05 20.15
CA TYR A 126 19.54 -1.85 19.88
C TYR A 126 19.12 -1.24 18.55
N GLY A 127 18.88 0.06 18.56
CA GLY A 127 18.34 0.76 17.40
C GLY A 127 18.83 2.18 17.29
N PHE A 128 18.44 2.81 16.18
CA PHE A 128 18.50 4.25 16.02
C PHE A 128 17.16 4.86 16.36
N ALA A 129 17.18 5.94 17.14
CA ALA A 129 16.10 6.92 17.15
C ALA A 129 16.53 8.12 16.32
N PHE A 130 15.79 8.42 15.27
CA PHE A 130 16.05 9.53 14.35
C PHE A 130 14.81 10.43 14.27
N PRO A 131 14.96 11.71 13.91
CA PRO A 131 13.83 12.63 13.89
C PRO A 131 12.81 12.23 12.81
N THR A 132 11.53 12.11 13.20
CA THR A 132 10.40 11.87 12.28
C THR A 132 9.93 13.15 11.59
N ASP A 133 9.95 14.27 12.31
CA ASP A 133 9.83 15.60 11.73
C ASP A 133 11.21 16.12 11.34
N VAL A 134 11.46 16.28 10.04
CA VAL A 134 12.72 16.88 9.57
C VAL A 134 12.79 18.30 10.12
N GLN A 135 13.68 18.53 11.09
CA GLN A 135 14.15 19.86 11.49
C GLN A 135 14.97 20.44 10.34
N SER A 136 14.29 20.74 9.23
CA SER A 136 14.84 20.90 7.89
C SER A 136 16.06 21.82 7.90
N PRO A 137 17.27 21.26 7.72
CA PRO A 137 18.43 22.09 7.50
C PRO A 137 18.33 22.75 6.13
N GLU A 138 18.90 23.95 5.98
CA GLU A 138 18.95 24.66 4.69
C GLU A 138 19.61 23.85 3.56
N ASP A 139 20.37 22.79 3.91
CA ASP A 139 20.97 21.83 3.00
C ASP A 139 20.59 20.38 3.41
N PHE A 140 19.43 19.94 2.95
CA PHE A 140 18.90 18.60 3.24
C PHE A 140 19.75 17.48 2.60
N GLU A 141 20.32 17.71 1.42
CA GLU A 141 21.16 16.73 0.73
C GLU A 141 22.44 16.43 1.52
N GLU A 142 23.12 17.47 2.03
CA GLU A 142 24.32 17.28 2.85
C GLU A 142 24.00 16.54 4.15
N TYR A 143 22.90 16.92 4.81
CA TYR A 143 22.41 16.27 6.02
C TYR A 143 22.11 14.79 5.77
N GLN A 144 21.36 14.46 4.72
CA GLN A 144 20.98 13.09 4.39
C GLN A 144 22.21 12.24 4.04
N ALA A 145 23.14 12.78 3.24
CA ALA A 145 24.38 12.10 2.90
C ALA A 145 25.24 11.80 4.15
N LEU A 146 25.29 12.73 5.10
CA LEU A 146 26.00 12.53 6.37
C LEU A 146 25.30 11.49 7.26
N PHE A 147 23.98 11.56 7.39
CA PHE A 147 23.17 10.60 8.14
C PHE A 147 23.40 9.17 7.62
N LEU A 148 23.28 8.95 6.31
CA LEU A 148 23.47 7.63 5.71
C LEU A 148 24.91 7.14 5.89
N SER A 149 25.91 7.96 5.52
CA SER A 149 27.31 7.53 5.55
C SER A 149 27.82 7.19 6.96
N VAL A 150 27.45 8.00 7.96
CA VAL A 150 27.81 7.75 9.35
C VAL A 150 26.96 6.62 9.92
N GLY A 151 25.65 6.65 9.68
CA GLY A 151 24.69 5.69 10.21
C GLY A 151 24.98 4.26 9.77
N ASP A 152 25.22 4.03 8.48
CA ASP A 152 25.50 2.69 7.94
C ASP A 152 26.77 2.08 8.54
N PHE A 153 27.83 2.87 8.63
CA PHE A 153 29.07 2.43 9.28
C PHE A 153 28.82 2.10 10.75
N VAL A 154 28.16 3.00 11.49
CA VAL A 154 27.95 2.86 12.93
C VAL A 154 27.12 1.62 13.24
N ARG A 155 26.02 1.36 12.50
CA ARG A 155 25.19 0.15 12.68
C ARG A 155 26.01 -1.12 12.48
N SER A 156 26.72 -1.21 11.35
CA SER A 156 27.49 -2.39 10.98
C SER A 156 28.65 -2.67 11.96
N ASP A 157 29.44 -1.65 12.30
CA ASP A 157 30.54 -1.79 13.25
C ASP A 157 30.02 -2.09 14.66
N PHE A 158 28.93 -1.46 15.10
CA PHE A 158 28.37 -1.69 16.43
C PHE A 158 27.93 -3.15 16.63
N VAL A 159 27.23 -3.74 15.66
CA VAL A 159 26.83 -5.15 15.70
C VAL A 159 28.07 -6.06 15.78
N GLN A 160 29.02 -5.87 14.87
CA GLN A 160 30.23 -6.70 14.80
C GLN A 160 31.10 -6.56 16.06
N ARG A 161 31.36 -5.33 16.50
CA ARG A 161 32.26 -5.00 17.60
C ARG A 161 31.73 -5.48 18.93
N ASN A 162 30.41 -5.39 19.14
CA ASN A 162 29.76 -5.82 20.37
C ASN A 162 29.27 -7.27 20.31
N ARG A 163 29.50 -7.98 19.19
CA ARG A 163 29.10 -9.38 18.97
C ARG A 163 27.60 -9.58 19.12
N LEU A 164 26.82 -8.62 18.64
CA LEU A 164 25.37 -8.69 18.63
C LEU A 164 24.89 -9.56 17.47
N THR A 165 23.69 -10.09 17.60
CA THR A 165 22.96 -10.68 16.47
C THR A 165 22.42 -9.54 15.65
N ALA A 166 22.69 -9.53 14.34
CA ALA A 166 22.07 -8.59 13.42
C ALA A 166 20.55 -8.78 13.44
N TYR A 167 19.81 -7.68 13.37
CA TYR A 167 18.36 -7.68 13.42
C TYR A 167 17.82 -6.64 12.44
N ASP A 168 16.62 -6.87 11.93
CA ASP A 168 15.92 -5.96 11.02
C ASP A 168 14.44 -5.97 11.39
N ASP A 169 13.88 -4.79 11.66
CA ASP A 169 12.45 -4.66 11.94
C ASP A 169 11.61 -5.07 10.72
N GLU A 170 12.14 -4.91 9.50
CA GLU A 170 11.47 -5.35 8.28
C GLU A 170 11.29 -6.87 8.25
N GLU A 171 12.22 -7.64 8.83
CA GLU A 171 12.05 -9.09 8.99
C GLU A 171 10.84 -9.40 9.88
N PHE A 172 10.54 -8.56 10.87
CA PHE A 172 9.35 -8.73 11.71
C PHE A 172 8.06 -8.29 11.00
N PHE A 173 8.06 -7.09 10.40
CA PHE A 173 6.88 -6.53 9.73
C PHE A 173 6.49 -7.29 8.47
N SER A 174 7.46 -7.92 7.78
CA SER A 174 7.19 -8.80 6.63
C SER A 174 6.56 -10.15 7.00
N ARG A 175 6.58 -10.55 8.28
CA ARG A 175 5.88 -11.76 8.72
C ARG A 175 4.38 -11.56 8.64
N THR A 176 3.66 -12.59 8.25
CA THR A 176 2.19 -12.58 8.24
C THR A 176 1.60 -12.44 9.64
N TYR A 177 2.16 -13.21 10.59
CA TYR A 177 1.68 -13.31 11.97
C TYR A 177 2.85 -13.14 12.95
N THR A 178 2.53 -12.63 14.13
CA THR A 178 3.47 -12.49 15.25
C THR A 178 3.74 -13.87 15.87
N TYR A 179 2.70 -14.70 16.01
CA TYR A 179 2.77 -16.04 16.59
C TYR A 179 2.60 -17.13 15.54
N ASP A 180 3.32 -18.25 15.70
CA ASP A 180 3.20 -19.43 14.84
C ASP A 180 2.15 -20.37 15.45
N SER A 181 0.88 -20.06 15.22
CA SER A 181 -0.27 -20.73 15.83
C SER A 181 -1.46 -20.88 14.89
N GLU A 182 -2.55 -21.46 15.40
CA GLU A 182 -3.88 -21.29 14.79
C GLU A 182 -4.31 -19.82 14.83
N HIS A 183 -5.06 -19.38 13.82
CA HIS A 183 -5.53 -18.00 13.68
C HIS A 183 -7.03 -17.91 13.46
N VAL A 184 -7.67 -16.89 14.04
CA VAL A 184 -9.09 -16.58 13.84
C VAL A 184 -9.23 -15.12 13.44
N PHE A 185 -10.08 -14.87 12.45
CA PHE A 185 -10.36 -13.54 11.95
C PHE A 185 -11.77 -13.09 12.29
N ILE A 186 -11.88 -11.88 12.84
CA ILE A 186 -13.15 -11.29 13.25
C ILE A 186 -13.25 -9.90 12.63
N LYS A 187 -14.26 -9.69 11.79
CA LYS A 187 -14.66 -8.36 11.33
C LYS A 187 -15.31 -7.62 12.48
N TYR A 188 -14.93 -6.37 12.66
CA TYR A 188 -15.43 -5.45 13.66
C TYR A 188 -15.99 -4.20 12.98
N TYR A 189 -17.22 -3.83 13.34
CA TYR A 189 -17.92 -2.65 12.80
C TYR A 189 -17.96 -1.55 13.87
N PRO A 190 -17.00 -0.60 13.88
CA PRO A 190 -16.86 0.37 14.95
C PRO A 190 -18.11 1.24 15.16
N TYR A 191 -18.79 1.61 14.08
CA TYR A 191 -19.96 2.49 14.13
C TYR A 191 -21.29 1.74 14.33
N HIS A 192 -21.30 0.41 14.30
CA HIS A 192 -22.53 -0.37 14.45
C HIS A 192 -23.25 -0.09 15.78
N SER A 193 -22.49 0.08 16.87
CA SER A 193 -23.04 0.43 18.19
C SER A 193 -23.65 1.83 18.26
N VAL A 194 -23.25 2.74 17.36
CA VAL A 194 -23.66 4.15 17.35
C VAL A 194 -24.86 4.36 16.42
N ASN A 195 -24.82 3.81 15.20
CA ASN A 195 -25.81 4.08 14.16
C ASN A 195 -26.22 2.83 13.35
N GLY A 196 -25.72 1.64 13.69
CA GLY A 196 -26.01 0.40 12.97
C GLY A 196 -25.27 0.23 11.64
N SER A 197 -24.38 1.17 11.25
CA SER A 197 -23.60 1.07 10.01
C SER A 197 -22.59 -0.07 10.08
N LYS A 198 -22.39 -0.71 8.92
CA LYS A 198 -21.34 -1.71 8.65
C LYS A 198 -20.38 -1.25 7.55
N ASP A 199 -20.42 0.03 7.18
CA ASP A 199 -19.67 0.57 6.03
C ASP A 199 -18.16 0.66 6.32
N ILE A 200 -17.81 0.93 7.58
CA ILE A 200 -16.43 0.87 8.07
C ILE A 200 -16.23 -0.46 8.77
N VAL A 201 -15.18 -1.18 8.36
CA VAL A 201 -14.87 -2.52 8.84
C VAL A 201 -13.41 -2.59 9.20
N TRP A 202 -13.13 -2.99 10.43
CA TRP A 202 -11.79 -3.35 10.87
C TRP A 202 -11.69 -4.87 11.01
N THR A 203 -10.54 -5.46 10.74
CA THR A 203 -10.34 -6.91 10.86
C THR A 203 -9.37 -7.20 11.99
N LEU A 204 -9.82 -7.93 13.01
CA LEU A 204 -8.99 -8.40 14.10
C LEU A 204 -8.40 -9.77 13.74
N CYS A 205 -7.09 -9.89 13.86
CA CYS A 205 -6.37 -11.16 13.72
C CYS A 205 -6.02 -11.69 15.11
N LEU A 206 -6.61 -12.84 15.45
CA LEU A 206 -6.40 -13.50 16.72
C LEU A 206 -5.52 -14.72 16.55
N SER A 207 -4.64 -14.95 17.51
CA SER A 207 -3.67 -16.04 17.55
C SER A 207 -3.64 -16.69 18.93
N GLN A 208 -2.97 -17.84 19.05
CA GLN A 208 -2.72 -18.50 20.33
C GLN A 208 -1.25 -18.36 20.73
N PRO A 209 -0.90 -17.40 21.61
CA PRO A 209 0.50 -17.01 21.85
C PRO A 209 1.27 -17.95 22.79
N ALA A 210 0.61 -18.88 23.48
CA ALA A 210 1.21 -19.74 24.52
C ALA A 210 1.01 -21.23 24.23
N GLU A 211 -0.19 -21.77 24.48
CA GLU A 211 -0.54 -23.15 24.13
C GLU A 211 -1.43 -23.20 22.88
N GLN A 212 -1.42 -24.32 22.17
CA GLN A 212 -2.11 -24.51 20.89
C GLN A 212 -3.36 -25.40 21.03
N GLY A 213 -4.38 -25.16 20.22
CA GLY A 213 -5.60 -25.97 20.13
C GLY A 213 -6.67 -25.60 21.16
N GLU A 214 -7.58 -26.53 21.48
CA GLU A 214 -8.78 -26.27 22.31
C GLU A 214 -8.51 -25.73 23.73
N GLY A 215 -7.28 -25.86 24.24
CA GLY A 215 -6.86 -25.33 25.55
C GLY A 215 -6.09 -24.01 25.49
N GLY A 216 -5.69 -23.57 24.30
CA GLY A 216 -4.89 -22.36 24.12
C GLY A 216 -5.73 -21.10 24.30
N ILE A 217 -5.20 -20.13 25.06
CA ILE A 217 -5.78 -18.79 25.12
C ILE A 217 -5.60 -18.07 23.79
N TRP A 218 -6.56 -17.21 23.45
CA TRP A 218 -6.47 -16.32 22.29
C TRP A 218 -6.00 -14.92 22.70
N CYS A 219 -5.29 -14.25 21.80
CA CYS A 219 -5.04 -12.81 21.88
C CYS A 219 -5.27 -12.17 20.50
N VAL A 220 -5.61 -10.88 20.46
CA VAL A 220 -5.48 -10.10 19.22
C VAL A 220 -4.01 -9.73 19.08
N GLU A 221 -3.35 -10.25 18.05
CA GLU A 221 -1.93 -9.95 17.80
C GLU A 221 -1.75 -8.80 16.81
N ARG A 222 -2.74 -8.62 15.92
CA ARG A 222 -2.76 -7.60 14.87
C ARG A 222 -4.19 -7.20 14.58
N TRP A 223 -4.37 -5.98 14.11
CA TRP A 223 -5.64 -5.55 13.54
C TRP A 223 -5.42 -4.70 12.30
N ARG A 224 -6.42 -4.68 11.43
CA ARG A 224 -6.40 -3.97 10.16
C ARG A 224 -7.55 -2.97 10.10
N ASP A 225 -7.29 -1.74 9.68
CA ASP A 225 -8.33 -0.73 9.47
C ASP A 225 -9.08 -0.91 8.14
N GLU A 226 -9.98 0.02 7.81
CA GLU A 226 -10.81 -0.05 6.59
C GLU A 226 -10.06 0.22 5.29
N ILE A 227 -8.89 0.86 5.35
CA ILE A 227 -8.05 1.18 4.19
C ILE A 227 -6.88 0.21 4.03
N GLY A 228 -6.68 -0.67 5.00
CA GLY A 228 -5.76 -1.79 4.94
C GLY A 228 -4.46 -1.66 5.71
N ASN A 229 -4.31 -0.62 6.52
CA ASN A 229 -3.15 -0.51 7.39
C ASN A 229 -3.19 -1.62 8.43
N VAL A 230 -2.04 -2.26 8.67
CA VAL A 230 -1.88 -3.31 9.67
C VAL A 230 -1.19 -2.74 10.90
N TYR A 231 -1.79 -2.96 12.05
CA TYR A 231 -1.31 -2.53 13.35
C TYR A 231 -0.99 -3.74 14.20
N VAL A 232 0.27 -3.85 14.62
CA VAL A 232 0.72 -4.92 15.52
C VAL A 232 0.39 -4.54 16.96
N TYR A 233 -0.08 -5.49 17.75
CA TYR A 233 -0.45 -5.27 19.14
C TYR A 233 0.30 -6.18 20.10
N PHE A 234 0.95 -5.56 21.09
CA PHE A 234 1.46 -6.21 22.27
C PHE A 234 0.86 -5.60 23.54
N PRO A 235 0.54 -6.40 24.56
CA PRO A 235 -0.04 -5.91 25.80
C PRO A 235 0.97 -5.04 26.56
N ASP A 236 0.55 -3.83 26.98
CA ASP A 236 1.33 -3.01 27.92
C ASP A 236 1.21 -3.58 29.34
N ALA A 237 2.07 -4.55 29.64
CA ALA A 237 2.11 -5.25 30.91
C ALA A 237 3.19 -4.67 31.86
N HIS A 238 3.39 -3.34 31.85
CA HIS A 238 4.31 -2.65 32.77
C HIS A 238 5.75 -3.19 32.75
N GLY A 239 6.30 -3.38 31.55
CA GLY A 239 7.67 -3.86 31.35
C GLY A 239 7.84 -5.39 31.37
N VAL A 240 6.74 -6.15 31.40
CA VAL A 240 6.74 -7.60 31.21
C VAL A 240 6.63 -7.92 29.72
N PRO A 241 7.53 -8.72 29.13
CA PRO A 241 7.42 -9.15 27.73
C PRO A 241 6.15 -9.96 27.46
N SER A 242 5.59 -9.83 26.27
CA SER A 242 4.33 -10.48 25.88
C SER A 242 4.36 -12.00 26.06
N ARG A 243 5.51 -12.64 25.79
CA ARG A 243 5.68 -14.09 26.01
C ARG A 243 5.48 -14.51 27.47
N GLU A 244 5.98 -13.71 28.42
CA GLU A 244 5.84 -13.99 29.85
C GLU A 244 4.43 -13.66 30.32
N TYR A 245 3.87 -12.56 29.82
CA TYR A 245 2.49 -12.16 30.08
C TYR A 245 1.49 -13.24 29.64
N TYR A 246 1.57 -13.71 28.40
CA TYR A 246 0.66 -14.73 27.89
C TYR A 246 0.87 -16.10 28.53
N ALA A 247 2.10 -16.48 28.87
CA ALA A 247 2.35 -17.71 29.62
C ALA A 247 1.71 -17.68 31.03
N ALA A 248 1.73 -16.52 31.69
CA ALA A 248 1.06 -16.33 32.98
C ALA A 248 -0.47 -16.43 32.82
N LEU A 249 -1.05 -15.73 31.82
CA LEU A 249 -2.49 -15.81 31.53
C LEU A 249 -2.96 -17.22 31.17
N GLN A 250 -2.14 -17.98 30.43
CA GLN A 250 -2.43 -19.38 30.11
C GLN A 250 -2.53 -20.20 31.39
N THR A 251 -1.54 -20.09 32.28
CA THR A 251 -1.53 -20.78 33.57
C THR A 251 -2.73 -20.42 34.44
N GLU A 252 -3.12 -19.14 34.48
CA GLU A 252 -4.30 -18.68 35.20
C GLU A 252 -5.60 -19.25 34.62
N THR A 253 -5.70 -19.29 33.29
CA THR A 253 -6.87 -19.84 32.58
C THR A 253 -6.99 -21.35 32.81
N ASP A 254 -5.89 -22.08 32.75
CA ASP A 254 -5.87 -23.53 32.99
C ASP A 254 -6.23 -23.88 34.43
N ALA A 255 -5.82 -23.06 35.40
CA ALA A 255 -6.24 -23.21 36.79
C ALA A 255 -7.75 -22.93 36.95
N ALA A 256 -8.25 -21.86 36.34
CA ALA A 256 -9.67 -21.50 36.39
C ALA A 256 -10.57 -22.57 35.75
N ARG A 257 -10.10 -23.22 34.68
CA ARG A 257 -10.80 -24.29 33.96
C ARG A 257 -11.10 -25.52 34.82
N GLN A 258 -10.40 -25.71 35.93
CA GLN A 258 -10.65 -26.81 36.87
C GLN A 258 -11.93 -26.59 37.69
N ASP A 259 -12.47 -25.36 37.74
CA ASP A 259 -13.74 -25.06 38.40
C ASP A 259 -14.92 -25.57 37.55
N PRO A 260 -15.85 -26.38 38.12
CA PRO A 260 -17.07 -26.78 37.42
C PRO A 260 -17.97 -25.63 36.93
N GLN A 261 -17.79 -24.41 37.44
CA GLN A 261 -18.52 -23.21 37.02
C GLN A 261 -17.81 -22.40 35.92
N PHE A 262 -16.65 -22.85 35.44
CA PHE A 262 -15.90 -22.16 34.40
C PHE A 262 -16.72 -22.06 33.10
N ASP A 263 -16.93 -20.83 32.63
CA ASP A 263 -17.60 -20.55 31.37
C ASP A 263 -16.57 -20.28 30.27
N ALA A 264 -16.29 -21.29 29.46
CA ALA A 264 -15.35 -21.17 28.36
C ALA A 264 -15.73 -20.07 27.35
N GLY A 265 -17.02 -19.82 27.15
CA GLY A 265 -17.53 -18.81 26.21
C GLY A 265 -17.27 -17.36 26.64
N ASN A 266 -17.01 -17.13 27.92
CA ASN A 266 -16.67 -15.82 28.50
C ASN A 266 -15.25 -15.81 29.09
N SER A 267 -14.33 -16.49 28.41
CA SER A 267 -12.94 -16.61 28.83
C SER A 267 -11.99 -16.34 27.67
N LEU A 268 -10.68 -16.34 27.95
CA LEU A 268 -9.66 -16.21 26.91
C LEU A 268 -9.62 -17.40 25.93
N LEU A 269 -10.36 -18.49 26.19
CA LEU A 269 -10.50 -19.60 25.24
C LEU A 269 -11.48 -19.29 24.09
N ALA A 270 -12.32 -18.25 24.23
CA ALA A 270 -13.29 -17.86 23.22
C ALA A 270 -12.77 -16.64 22.43
N PRO A 271 -12.47 -16.77 21.13
CA PRO A 271 -11.91 -15.68 20.33
C PRO A 271 -12.87 -14.48 20.23
N GLU A 272 -14.18 -14.70 20.22
CA GLU A 272 -15.18 -13.64 20.21
C GLU A 272 -15.18 -12.82 21.51
N HIS A 273 -14.94 -13.47 22.65
CA HIS A 273 -14.80 -12.80 23.94
C HIS A 273 -13.52 -11.98 24.00
N VAL A 274 -12.41 -12.53 23.50
CA VAL A 274 -11.12 -11.82 23.41
C VAL A 274 -11.22 -10.59 22.51
N ALA A 275 -11.86 -10.71 21.35
CA ALA A 275 -12.12 -9.56 20.47
C ALA A 275 -12.95 -8.47 21.16
N PHE A 276 -13.97 -8.86 21.93
CA PHE A 276 -14.79 -7.92 22.69
C PHE A 276 -13.97 -7.14 23.72
N GLU A 277 -13.18 -7.82 24.56
CA GLU A 277 -12.36 -7.16 25.58
C GLU A 277 -11.20 -6.34 24.97
N PHE A 278 -10.63 -6.80 23.85
CA PHE A 278 -9.64 -6.03 23.09
C PHE A 278 -10.23 -4.69 22.61
N VAL A 279 -11.34 -4.71 21.90
CA VAL A 279 -11.98 -3.49 21.37
C VAL A 279 -12.35 -2.52 22.48
N LYS A 280 -12.80 -3.04 23.62
CA LYS A 280 -13.15 -2.23 24.79
C LYS A 280 -11.94 -1.60 25.47
N SER A 281 -10.85 -2.35 25.62
CA SER A 281 -9.65 -1.87 26.31
C SER A 281 -8.79 -0.96 25.43
N VAL A 282 -8.61 -1.32 24.16
CA VAL A 282 -7.71 -0.63 23.23
C VAL A 282 -8.38 0.54 22.54
N PHE A 283 -9.62 0.39 22.06
CA PHE A 283 -10.34 1.47 21.37
C PHE A 283 -11.29 2.25 22.28
N GLY A 284 -11.56 1.76 23.50
CA GLY A 284 -12.54 2.38 24.39
C GLY A 284 -13.99 2.24 23.91
N HIS A 285 -14.25 1.37 22.94
CA HIS A 285 -15.58 1.18 22.36
C HIS A 285 -16.42 0.22 23.22
N THR A 286 -17.75 0.29 23.11
CA THR A 286 -18.66 -0.68 23.75
C THR A 286 -19.44 -1.44 22.69
N PRO A 287 -18.93 -2.58 22.19
CA PRO A 287 -19.59 -3.35 21.16
C PRO A 287 -20.97 -3.86 21.60
N VAL A 288 -21.89 -3.94 20.65
CA VAL A 288 -23.22 -4.56 20.81
C VAL A 288 -23.37 -5.77 19.90
N ALA A 289 -24.43 -6.58 20.09
CA ALA A 289 -24.74 -7.68 19.17
C ALA A 289 -24.80 -7.19 17.72
N GLY A 290 -24.13 -7.88 16.80
CA GLY A 290 -23.98 -7.47 15.40
C GLY A 290 -22.75 -6.61 15.07
N SER A 291 -21.99 -6.17 16.09
CA SER A 291 -20.74 -5.42 15.89
C SER A 291 -19.57 -6.32 15.45
N PHE A 292 -19.72 -7.64 15.54
CA PHE A 292 -18.72 -8.61 15.15
C PHE A 292 -19.28 -9.63 14.16
N GLU A 293 -18.44 -10.06 13.23
CA GLU A 293 -18.74 -11.13 12.28
C GLU A 293 -17.49 -11.99 12.09
N ARG A 294 -17.61 -13.29 12.40
CA ARG A 294 -16.51 -14.25 12.20
C ARG A 294 -16.36 -14.52 10.70
N THR A 295 -15.13 -14.58 10.22
CA THR A 295 -14.84 -14.88 8.82
C THR A 295 -13.82 -16.00 8.69
N ASP A 296 -14.05 -16.87 7.71
CA ASP A 296 -13.19 -18.02 7.38
C ASP A 296 -12.09 -17.65 6.38
N SER A 297 -11.85 -16.36 6.11
CA SER A 297 -10.69 -15.93 5.31
C SER A 297 -9.39 -16.18 6.08
N ILE A 298 -8.92 -17.42 5.98
CA ILE A 298 -7.71 -17.93 6.61
C ILE A 298 -6.51 -17.58 5.73
N GLY A 299 -5.84 -16.45 6.00
CA GLY A 299 -4.59 -16.07 5.35
C GLY A 299 -4.57 -14.64 4.85
N THR A 300 -3.38 -14.04 4.75
CA THR A 300 -3.22 -12.85 3.89
C THR A 300 -3.45 -13.24 2.44
N PRO A 301 -3.83 -12.31 1.55
CA PRO A 301 -3.99 -12.62 0.13
C PRO A 301 -2.75 -13.29 -0.49
N GLN A 302 -1.54 -12.90 -0.05
CA GLN A 302 -0.28 -13.54 -0.41
C GLN A 302 -0.31 -15.06 -0.15
N GLU A 303 -0.70 -15.45 1.07
CA GLU A 303 -0.77 -16.87 1.47
C GLU A 303 -1.88 -17.61 0.75
N LEU A 304 -3.01 -16.93 0.54
CA LEU A 304 -4.14 -17.52 -0.16
C LEU A 304 -3.76 -17.84 -1.62
N PHE A 305 -3.15 -16.91 -2.34
CA PHE A 305 -2.67 -17.16 -3.71
C PHE A 305 -1.57 -18.22 -3.76
N ALA A 306 -0.69 -18.28 -2.75
CA ALA A 306 0.40 -19.27 -2.69
C ALA A 306 -0.09 -20.72 -2.52
N ARG A 307 -1.37 -20.96 -2.17
CA ARG A 307 -1.96 -22.30 -2.07
C ARG A 307 -2.29 -22.92 -3.42
N SER A 308 -2.43 -22.08 -4.45
CA SER A 308 -2.72 -22.58 -5.79
C SER A 308 -1.62 -23.50 -6.29
N SER A 309 -2.00 -24.58 -6.98
CA SER A 309 -1.04 -25.41 -7.71
C SER A 309 -0.47 -24.70 -8.94
N GLY A 310 -1.09 -23.61 -9.38
CA GLY A 310 -0.77 -22.89 -10.61
C GLY A 310 -1.14 -23.65 -11.89
N ASN A 311 -1.79 -24.83 -11.78
CA ASN A 311 -2.19 -25.65 -12.92
C ASN A 311 -3.73 -25.67 -13.05
N ILE A 312 -4.24 -25.08 -14.13
CA ILE A 312 -5.68 -24.97 -14.38
C ILE A 312 -6.40 -26.34 -14.43
N HIS A 313 -5.69 -27.41 -14.80
CA HIS A 313 -6.27 -28.75 -14.90
C HIS A 313 -6.61 -29.38 -13.54
N ASP A 314 -6.04 -28.87 -12.44
CA ASP A 314 -6.38 -29.32 -11.09
C ASP A 314 -7.75 -28.78 -10.63
N TYR A 315 -8.21 -27.68 -11.23
CA TYR A 315 -9.41 -26.95 -10.81
C TYR A 315 -10.56 -27.04 -11.81
N MET A 316 -10.27 -27.09 -13.11
CA MET A 316 -11.29 -27.08 -14.16
C MET A 316 -12.34 -28.20 -14.05
N PRO A 317 -12.00 -29.47 -13.72
CA PRO A 317 -13.01 -30.52 -13.56
C PRO A 317 -14.04 -30.21 -12.46
N LYS A 318 -13.58 -29.61 -11.36
CA LYS A 318 -14.44 -29.21 -10.24
C LYS A 318 -15.34 -28.05 -10.63
N LEU A 319 -14.77 -27.06 -11.33
CA LEU A 319 -15.50 -25.90 -11.84
C LEU A 319 -16.63 -26.29 -12.80
N ILE A 320 -16.38 -27.26 -13.70
CA ILE A 320 -17.38 -27.78 -14.64
C ILE A 320 -18.50 -28.55 -13.90
N ALA A 321 -18.14 -29.36 -12.91
CA ALA A 321 -19.09 -30.22 -12.21
C ALA A 321 -19.98 -29.46 -11.22
N GLU A 322 -19.42 -28.47 -10.52
CA GLU A 322 -20.02 -27.84 -9.34
C GLU A 322 -20.27 -26.34 -9.51
N GLY A 323 -19.71 -25.69 -10.53
CA GLY A 323 -19.87 -24.27 -10.82
C GLY A 323 -18.84 -23.36 -10.14
N LYS A 324 -19.07 -22.05 -10.21
CA LYS A 324 -18.09 -21.03 -9.80
C LYS A 324 -17.70 -21.08 -8.32
N ASP A 325 -18.64 -21.42 -7.43
CA ASP A 325 -18.41 -21.43 -5.97
C ASP A 325 -17.54 -22.62 -5.52
N ALA A 326 -17.25 -23.55 -6.43
CA ALA A 326 -16.51 -24.76 -6.13
C ALA A 326 -14.98 -24.54 -6.07
N VAL A 327 -14.47 -23.50 -6.72
CA VAL A 327 -13.04 -23.17 -6.79
C VAL A 327 -12.85 -21.74 -6.31
N SER A 328 -11.99 -21.56 -5.32
CA SER A 328 -11.65 -20.23 -4.81
C SER A 328 -10.93 -19.39 -5.86
N ALA A 329 -11.17 -18.07 -5.88
CA ALA A 329 -10.39 -17.14 -6.70
C ALA A 329 -8.87 -17.25 -6.43
N TYR A 330 -8.50 -17.54 -5.18
CA TYR A 330 -7.11 -17.71 -4.76
C TYR A 330 -6.45 -18.97 -5.33
N ASP A 331 -7.23 -20.00 -5.63
CA ASP A 331 -6.77 -21.20 -6.32
C ASP A 331 -6.72 -20.97 -7.84
N LEU A 332 -7.75 -20.31 -8.39
CA LEU A 332 -7.96 -20.15 -9.83
C LEU A 332 -6.99 -19.16 -10.47
N LEU A 333 -6.87 -17.95 -9.92
CA LEU A 333 -6.16 -16.85 -10.57
C LEU A 333 -4.66 -17.10 -10.76
N PRO A 334 -3.92 -17.73 -9.84
CA PRO A 334 -2.51 -18.04 -10.07
C PRO A 334 -2.25 -18.99 -11.26
N CYS A 335 -3.26 -19.75 -11.70
CA CYS A 335 -3.14 -20.57 -12.90
C CYS A 335 -2.91 -19.72 -14.17
N LEU A 336 -3.41 -18.48 -14.18
CA LEU A 336 -3.40 -17.60 -15.35
C LEU A 336 -2.00 -17.06 -15.67
N GLU A 337 -1.07 -17.09 -14.71
CA GLU A 337 0.32 -16.70 -14.94
C GLU A 337 1.02 -17.64 -15.92
N HIS A 338 0.60 -18.91 -15.97
CA HIS A 338 1.16 -19.94 -16.84
C HIS A 338 0.40 -20.11 -18.17
N PHE A 339 -0.65 -19.31 -18.40
CA PHE A 339 -1.35 -19.37 -19.68
C PHE A 339 -0.44 -18.94 -20.82
N ILE A 340 -0.58 -19.64 -21.94
CA ILE A 340 -0.02 -19.27 -23.23
C ILE A 340 -1.15 -19.29 -24.26
N LYS A 341 -0.89 -18.79 -25.47
CA LYS A 341 -1.91 -18.77 -26.54
C LYS A 341 -2.52 -20.16 -26.80
N ASP A 342 -1.70 -21.22 -26.73
CA ASP A 342 -2.14 -22.59 -26.97
C ASP A 342 -3.03 -23.16 -25.85
N THR A 343 -2.99 -22.58 -24.64
CA THR A 343 -3.79 -23.03 -23.49
C THR A 343 -5.29 -22.96 -23.78
N TRP A 344 -5.74 -21.96 -24.55
CA TRP A 344 -7.14 -21.82 -24.93
C TRP A 344 -7.65 -22.99 -25.80
N GLU A 345 -6.82 -23.45 -26.74
CA GLU A 345 -7.15 -24.62 -27.56
C GLU A 345 -7.06 -25.90 -26.72
N GLU A 346 -6.05 -26.01 -25.86
CA GLU A 346 -5.88 -27.14 -24.94
C GLU A 346 -7.11 -27.35 -24.05
N LEU A 347 -7.63 -26.29 -23.41
CA LEU A 347 -8.84 -26.38 -22.58
C LEU A 347 -10.05 -26.86 -23.38
N ARG A 348 -10.21 -26.36 -24.61
CA ARG A 348 -11.27 -26.82 -25.52
C ARG A 348 -11.10 -28.29 -25.90
N TRP A 349 -9.89 -28.77 -26.12
CA TRP A 349 -9.63 -30.19 -26.44
C TRP A 349 -9.84 -31.10 -25.22
N ALA A 350 -9.40 -30.66 -24.04
CA ALA A 350 -9.49 -31.44 -22.81
C ALA A 350 -10.92 -31.52 -22.27
N TYR A 351 -11.71 -30.44 -22.38
CA TYR A 351 -12.99 -30.28 -21.70
C TYR A 351 -14.19 -29.98 -22.62
N GLY A 352 -13.99 -29.94 -23.94
CA GLY A 352 -15.06 -29.71 -24.90
C GLY A 352 -15.57 -28.26 -24.92
N LEU A 353 -16.88 -28.06 -25.00
CA LEU A 353 -17.50 -26.71 -24.99
C LEU A 353 -18.04 -26.30 -23.62
N GLU A 354 -18.08 -27.21 -22.65
CA GLU A 354 -18.74 -27.01 -21.35
C GLU A 354 -17.88 -26.25 -20.34
N TRP A 355 -16.58 -26.08 -20.62
CA TRP A 355 -15.65 -25.42 -19.70
C TRP A 355 -15.75 -23.89 -19.71
N TRP A 356 -16.16 -23.28 -20.83
CA TRP A 356 -16.07 -21.82 -21.01
C TRP A 356 -16.97 -21.07 -20.03
N GLU A 357 -18.26 -21.40 -19.99
CA GLU A 357 -19.24 -20.73 -19.12
C GLU A 357 -18.87 -20.75 -17.63
N PRO A 358 -18.55 -21.91 -17.01
CA PRO A 358 -18.16 -21.94 -15.60
C PRO A 358 -16.83 -21.21 -15.35
N PHE A 359 -15.87 -21.29 -16.29
CA PHE A 359 -14.61 -20.56 -16.19
C PHE A 359 -14.80 -19.05 -16.25
N TRP A 360 -15.52 -18.56 -17.26
CA TRP A 360 -15.84 -17.15 -17.42
C TRP A 360 -16.59 -16.58 -16.21
N SER A 361 -17.60 -17.31 -15.72
CA SER A 361 -18.36 -16.93 -14.53
C SER A 361 -17.48 -16.79 -13.29
N ALA A 362 -16.54 -17.72 -13.09
CA ALA A 362 -15.59 -17.67 -11.97
C ALA A 362 -14.57 -16.53 -12.12
N LEU A 363 -14.07 -16.27 -13.32
CA LEU A 363 -13.15 -15.14 -13.57
C LEU A 363 -13.84 -13.79 -13.34
N PHE A 364 -15.09 -13.65 -13.78
CA PHE A 364 -15.85 -12.42 -13.60
C PHE A 364 -16.13 -12.15 -12.12
N ASP A 365 -16.51 -13.18 -11.37
CA ASP A 365 -16.70 -13.11 -9.91
C ASP A 365 -15.38 -12.78 -9.18
N ALA A 366 -14.27 -13.34 -9.64
CA ALA A 366 -12.94 -13.13 -9.08
C ALA A 366 -12.29 -11.78 -9.46
N ALA A 367 -12.88 -11.02 -10.38
CA ALA A 367 -12.25 -9.83 -10.95
C ALA A 367 -12.01 -8.72 -9.92
N LEU A 368 -12.95 -8.57 -8.99
CA LEU A 368 -12.91 -7.59 -7.92
C LEU A 368 -12.79 -8.30 -6.57
N SER A 369 -12.01 -7.71 -5.68
CA SER A 369 -11.76 -8.20 -4.34
C SER A 369 -12.91 -7.86 -3.40
N ASP A 370 -13.35 -8.85 -2.62
CA ASP A 370 -14.20 -8.63 -1.44
C ASP A 370 -13.37 -8.21 -0.20
N MET A 371 -12.04 -8.25 -0.31
CA MET A 371 -11.08 -7.79 0.70
C MET A 371 -10.65 -6.35 0.41
N VAL A 372 -11.60 -5.40 0.47
CA VAL A 372 -11.33 -3.97 0.20
C VAL A 372 -10.22 -3.39 1.09
N ALA A 373 -10.03 -3.96 2.28
CA ALA A 373 -8.96 -3.61 3.21
C ALA A 373 -7.59 -4.23 2.86
N ASP A 374 -7.43 -5.04 1.80
CA ASP A 374 -6.10 -5.49 1.38
C ASP A 374 -5.84 -5.12 -0.07
N PRO A 375 -5.18 -3.97 -0.34
CA PRO A 375 -4.91 -3.55 -1.70
C PRO A 375 -4.07 -4.57 -2.46
N TYR A 376 -3.29 -5.41 -1.76
CA TYR A 376 -2.52 -6.47 -2.40
C TYR A 376 -3.42 -7.51 -3.07
N ASP A 377 -4.59 -7.84 -2.49
CA ASP A 377 -5.51 -8.79 -3.11
C ASP A 377 -5.95 -8.30 -4.49
N GLN A 378 -6.44 -7.05 -4.56
CA GLN A 378 -6.86 -6.47 -5.83
C GLN A 378 -5.67 -6.31 -6.79
N ILE A 379 -4.48 -5.91 -6.31
CA ILE A 379 -3.27 -5.82 -7.14
C ILE A 379 -2.94 -7.17 -7.79
N MET A 380 -3.01 -8.27 -7.04
CA MET A 380 -2.76 -9.60 -7.58
C MET A 380 -3.86 -10.08 -8.54
N ARG A 381 -5.14 -9.76 -8.27
CA ARG A 381 -6.23 -10.01 -9.22
C ARG A 381 -6.02 -9.27 -10.54
N ASN A 382 -5.60 -8.00 -10.47
CA ASN A 382 -5.25 -7.20 -11.65
C ASN A 382 -4.09 -7.84 -12.42
N TYR A 383 -3.06 -8.31 -11.69
CA TYR A 383 -1.92 -9.00 -12.27
C TYR A 383 -2.33 -10.28 -13.02
N TYR A 384 -3.02 -11.20 -12.36
CA TYR A 384 -3.37 -12.49 -12.97
C TYR A 384 -4.34 -12.35 -14.15
N LEU A 385 -5.33 -11.46 -14.05
CA LEU A 385 -6.26 -11.20 -15.16
C LEU A 385 -5.60 -10.42 -16.30
N GLY A 386 -4.62 -9.57 -16.02
CA GLY A 386 -3.77 -8.96 -17.05
C GLY A 386 -2.93 -9.99 -17.80
N LYS A 387 -2.36 -10.99 -17.11
CA LYS A 387 -1.65 -12.12 -17.74
C LYS A 387 -2.56 -12.92 -18.66
N LEU A 388 -3.79 -13.19 -18.21
CA LEU A 388 -4.81 -13.84 -19.04
C LEU A 388 -5.14 -13.02 -20.29
N PHE A 389 -5.34 -11.71 -20.13
CA PHE A 389 -5.68 -10.83 -21.25
C PHE A 389 -4.57 -10.80 -22.31
N LEU A 390 -3.31 -10.71 -21.89
CA LEU A 390 -2.15 -10.69 -22.80
C LEU A 390 -1.98 -11.98 -23.63
N THR A 391 -2.54 -13.10 -23.14
CA THR A 391 -2.48 -14.40 -23.82
C THR A 391 -3.76 -14.70 -24.60
N SER A 392 -4.79 -13.85 -24.50
CA SER A 392 -6.07 -13.98 -25.17
C SER A 392 -6.00 -13.54 -26.64
N ASP A 393 -6.76 -14.19 -27.51
CA ASP A 393 -6.97 -13.74 -28.89
C ASP A 393 -8.44 -13.88 -29.32
N GLY A 394 -8.80 -13.18 -30.40
CA GLY A 394 -10.14 -13.22 -30.99
C GLY A 394 -11.26 -12.97 -29.97
N ALA A 395 -12.24 -13.88 -29.93
CA ALA A 395 -13.39 -13.79 -29.04
C ALA A 395 -13.01 -13.84 -27.55
N TYR A 396 -11.92 -14.52 -27.17
CA TYR A 396 -11.48 -14.55 -25.78
C TYR A 396 -10.94 -13.19 -25.35
N ALA A 397 -10.21 -12.49 -26.23
CA ALA A 397 -9.72 -11.15 -25.96
C ALA A 397 -10.85 -10.13 -25.79
N GLU A 398 -11.93 -10.24 -26.57
CA GLU A 398 -13.13 -9.39 -26.41
C GLU A 398 -13.81 -9.58 -25.06
N LEU A 399 -13.83 -10.81 -24.55
CA LEU A 399 -14.42 -11.13 -23.25
C LEU A 399 -13.47 -10.69 -22.12
N THR A 400 -12.19 -11.09 -22.14
CA THR A 400 -11.23 -10.74 -21.09
C THR A 400 -10.93 -9.24 -21.03
N ALA A 401 -11.08 -8.50 -22.13
CA ALA A 401 -11.04 -7.03 -22.12
C ALA A 401 -12.05 -6.41 -21.15
N GLN A 402 -13.22 -7.03 -20.95
CA GLN A 402 -14.22 -6.54 -20.01
C GLN A 402 -13.73 -6.63 -18.56
N LEU A 403 -12.94 -7.66 -18.22
CA LEU A 403 -12.37 -7.82 -16.88
C LEU A 403 -11.32 -6.75 -16.60
N VAL A 404 -10.40 -6.53 -17.55
CA VAL A 404 -9.36 -5.50 -17.44
C VAL A 404 -9.97 -4.10 -17.33
N LEU A 405 -10.99 -3.80 -18.15
CA LEU A 405 -11.69 -2.51 -18.07
C LEU A 405 -12.49 -2.38 -16.76
N LEU A 406 -13.12 -3.46 -16.29
CA LEU A 406 -13.81 -3.49 -14.99
C LEU A 406 -12.84 -3.18 -13.83
N GLN A 407 -11.68 -3.81 -13.82
CA GLN A 407 -10.64 -3.60 -12.80
C GLN A 407 -10.07 -2.18 -12.84
N TRP A 408 -9.82 -1.64 -14.03
CA TRP A 408 -9.39 -0.24 -14.20
C TRP A 408 -10.42 0.74 -13.65
N ASN A 409 -11.69 0.56 -14.01
CA ASN A 409 -12.77 1.43 -13.56
C ASN A 409 -13.08 1.28 -12.06
N HIS A 410 -12.80 0.12 -11.48
CA HIS A 410 -12.96 -0.12 -10.05
C HIS A 410 -11.92 0.66 -9.24
N HIS A 411 -10.63 0.52 -9.57
CA HIS A 411 -9.56 1.22 -8.87
C HIS A 411 -8.28 1.36 -9.70
N ASN A 412 -8.22 2.39 -10.55
CA ASN A 412 -7.12 2.63 -11.49
C ASN A 412 -5.72 2.69 -10.83
N ARG A 413 -5.58 3.21 -9.60
CA ARG A 413 -4.31 3.22 -8.85
C ARG A 413 -3.81 1.83 -8.49
N LEU A 414 -4.68 0.94 -8.03
CA LEU A 414 -4.32 -0.44 -7.73
C LEU A 414 -4.04 -1.23 -9.00
N TYR A 415 -4.71 -0.88 -10.10
CA TYR A 415 -4.39 -1.44 -11.41
C TYR A 415 -2.99 -0.99 -11.87
N SER A 416 -2.67 0.31 -11.74
CA SER A 416 -1.35 0.82 -12.10
C SER A 416 -0.24 0.20 -11.26
N ALA A 417 -0.44 0.06 -9.95
CA ALA A 417 0.49 -0.64 -9.06
C ALA A 417 0.72 -2.11 -9.45
N ALA A 418 -0.29 -2.78 -10.04
CA ALA A 418 -0.13 -4.14 -10.55
C ALA A 418 0.77 -4.21 -11.78
N LEU A 419 0.90 -3.12 -12.56
CA LEU A 419 1.76 -3.07 -13.75
C LEU A 419 3.25 -3.28 -13.40
N ASP A 420 3.68 -2.94 -12.19
CA ASP A 420 5.05 -3.15 -11.72
C ASP A 420 5.43 -4.63 -11.57
N LYS A 421 4.44 -5.53 -11.58
CA LYS A 421 4.65 -6.99 -11.54
C LYS A 421 4.84 -7.60 -12.93
N PHE A 422 4.56 -6.85 -13.99
CA PHE A 422 4.75 -7.31 -15.36
C PHE A 422 6.15 -6.97 -15.87
N THR A 423 6.58 -7.64 -16.93
CA THR A 423 7.75 -7.16 -17.67
C THR A 423 7.43 -5.80 -18.33
N PRO A 424 8.43 -4.94 -18.61
CA PRO A 424 8.19 -3.64 -19.24
C PRO A 424 7.37 -3.73 -20.53
N ASP A 425 7.66 -4.70 -21.39
CA ASP A 425 6.93 -4.90 -22.66
C ASP A 425 5.47 -5.31 -22.44
N GLU A 426 5.19 -6.15 -21.43
CA GLU A 426 3.84 -6.55 -21.06
C GLU A 426 3.06 -5.37 -20.46
N ALA A 427 3.68 -4.61 -19.56
CA ALA A 427 3.08 -3.42 -18.96
C ALA A 427 2.74 -2.38 -20.03
N ASP A 428 3.65 -2.11 -20.96
CA ASP A 428 3.42 -1.17 -22.07
C ASP A 428 2.32 -1.66 -23.02
N SER A 429 2.27 -2.97 -23.29
CA SER A 429 1.18 -3.58 -24.06
C SER A 429 -0.16 -3.39 -23.37
N LEU A 430 -0.25 -3.68 -22.05
CA LEU A 430 -1.45 -3.48 -21.26
C LEU A 430 -1.91 -2.02 -21.24
N ARG A 431 -0.99 -1.07 -21.05
CA ARG A 431 -1.30 0.37 -21.12
C ARG A 431 -1.87 0.75 -22.48
N GLY A 432 -1.28 0.25 -23.57
CA GLY A 432 -1.75 0.50 -24.94
C GLY A 432 -3.17 -0.04 -25.17
N TYR A 433 -3.41 -1.30 -24.82
CA TYR A 433 -4.73 -1.92 -24.95
C TYR A 433 -5.78 -1.21 -24.09
N LEU A 434 -5.45 -0.95 -22.83
CA LEU A 434 -6.38 -0.32 -21.89
C LEU A 434 -6.70 1.13 -22.28
N SER A 435 -5.74 1.88 -22.84
CA SER A 435 -6.02 3.21 -23.41
C SER A 435 -7.08 3.12 -24.52
N GLY A 436 -6.97 2.12 -25.40
CA GLY A 436 -8.00 1.82 -26.39
C GLY A 436 -9.35 1.48 -25.74
N LEU A 437 -9.38 0.55 -24.78
CA LEU A 437 -10.61 0.13 -24.10
C LEU A 437 -11.32 1.28 -23.40
N VAL A 438 -10.58 2.15 -22.71
CA VAL A 438 -11.10 3.36 -22.05
C VAL A 438 -11.77 4.29 -23.07
N SER A 439 -11.12 4.51 -24.21
CA SER A 439 -11.64 5.33 -25.31
C SER A 439 -12.89 4.72 -25.97
N TYR A 440 -12.94 3.40 -26.12
CA TYR A 440 -14.05 2.68 -26.78
C TYR A 440 -15.19 2.26 -25.86
N SER A 441 -15.07 2.51 -24.55
CA SER A 441 -16.15 2.28 -23.59
C SER A 441 -17.46 2.95 -24.06
N GLU A 442 -18.60 2.44 -23.59
CA GLU A 442 -19.93 2.99 -23.90
C GLU A 442 -20.17 4.39 -23.29
N ASP A 443 -19.11 5.14 -22.98
CA ASP A 443 -19.19 6.50 -22.49
C ASP A 443 -19.81 7.42 -23.56
N THR A 444 -20.79 8.21 -23.12
CA THR A 444 -21.42 9.27 -23.91
C THR A 444 -20.46 10.45 -24.11
N PHE A 445 -19.51 10.66 -23.18
CA PHE A 445 -18.59 11.78 -23.20
C PHE A 445 -17.28 11.44 -23.91
N LYS A 446 -17.39 11.22 -25.22
CA LYS A 446 -16.24 11.05 -26.12
C LYS A 446 -16.36 11.84 -27.42
N VAL A 447 -15.20 12.12 -28.01
CA VAL A 447 -15.06 12.65 -29.37
C VAL A 447 -14.44 11.58 -30.26
N ASP A 448 -15.12 11.25 -31.34
CA ASP A 448 -14.65 10.38 -32.41
C ASP A 448 -13.91 11.20 -33.49
N PHE A 449 -12.67 10.82 -33.81
CA PHE A 449 -11.81 11.49 -34.79
C PHE A 449 -11.72 10.68 -36.11
N PHE A 450 -12.82 10.59 -36.85
CA PHE A 450 -12.89 9.82 -38.09
C PHE A 450 -12.25 10.57 -39.28
N PRO A 451 -11.61 9.90 -40.29
CA PRO A 451 -11.48 8.45 -40.52
C PRO A 451 -10.18 7.80 -40.02
N LYS A 452 -9.30 8.53 -39.34
CA LYS A 452 -7.93 8.06 -39.09
C LYS A 452 -7.60 7.73 -37.65
N ASP A 453 -8.37 8.25 -36.70
CA ASP A 453 -8.03 8.19 -35.28
C ASP A 453 -9.19 7.60 -34.45
N GLY A 454 -8.82 6.93 -33.36
CA GLY A 454 -9.77 6.40 -32.39
C GLY A 454 -10.40 7.52 -31.54
N PRO A 455 -11.47 7.22 -30.79
CA PRO A 455 -12.08 8.19 -29.90
C PRO A 455 -11.16 8.57 -28.74
N ILE A 456 -11.44 9.72 -28.14
CA ILE A 456 -10.94 10.11 -26.80
C ILE A 456 -12.15 10.46 -25.92
N SER A 457 -12.18 9.91 -24.71
CA SER A 457 -13.24 10.10 -23.73
C SER A 457 -12.77 10.94 -22.54
N LEU A 458 -13.72 11.52 -21.80
CA LEU A 458 -13.44 12.15 -20.51
C LEU A 458 -13.23 11.08 -19.44
N ASN A 459 -12.00 10.57 -19.32
CA ASN A 459 -11.70 9.44 -18.45
C ASN A 459 -10.23 9.41 -17.98
N ALA A 460 -9.91 8.52 -17.05
CA ALA A 460 -8.56 8.21 -16.62
C ALA A 460 -7.90 7.26 -17.62
N TYR A 461 -6.71 7.63 -18.08
CA TYR A 461 -5.89 6.86 -19.01
C TYR A 461 -4.62 6.31 -18.32
N PRO A 462 -4.17 5.09 -18.68
CA PRO A 462 -3.00 4.43 -18.09
C PRO A 462 -1.67 4.85 -18.73
N ALA A 463 -1.70 5.85 -19.61
CA ALA A 463 -0.54 6.37 -20.31
C ALA A 463 -0.78 7.84 -20.67
N ALA A 464 0.31 8.59 -20.87
CA ALA A 464 0.23 9.96 -21.34
C ALA A 464 -0.33 10.02 -22.78
N PHE A 465 -0.65 11.23 -23.24
CA PHE A 465 -1.01 11.49 -24.64
C PHE A 465 0.06 10.89 -25.58
N PRO A 466 -0.33 10.17 -26.65
CA PRO A 466 -1.60 10.28 -27.39
C PRO A 466 -2.72 9.31 -26.96
N PHE A 467 -2.65 8.71 -25.77
CA PHE A 467 -3.73 7.85 -25.24
C PHE A 467 -4.10 6.68 -26.17
N GLY A 468 -3.09 6.07 -26.81
CA GLY A 468 -3.28 4.98 -27.75
C GLY A 468 -3.84 5.39 -29.13
N THR A 469 -3.95 6.69 -29.41
CA THR A 469 -4.35 7.23 -30.74
C THR A 469 -3.12 7.57 -31.59
N ASN A 470 -3.32 7.94 -32.87
CA ASN A 470 -2.26 8.48 -33.73
C ASN A 470 -2.28 10.02 -33.80
N LEU A 471 -2.98 10.68 -32.88
CA LEU A 471 -3.03 12.14 -32.82
C LEU A 471 -1.65 12.71 -32.51
N THR A 472 -1.34 13.85 -33.13
CA THR A 472 -0.06 14.54 -32.97
C THR A 472 -0.30 15.91 -32.34
N ALA A 473 0.45 16.26 -31.30
CA ALA A 473 0.41 17.58 -30.70
C ALA A 473 1.21 18.58 -31.54
N THR A 474 0.66 19.78 -31.76
CA THR A 474 1.38 20.94 -32.29
C THR A 474 1.98 21.80 -31.17
N GLY A 475 1.43 21.69 -29.95
CA GLY A 475 1.93 22.32 -28.73
C GLY A 475 1.51 21.56 -27.49
N SER A 476 2.30 21.70 -26.42
CA SER A 476 1.95 21.19 -25.09
C SER A 476 2.53 22.13 -24.04
N GLU A 477 1.72 22.44 -23.02
CA GLU A 477 2.11 23.25 -21.88
C GLU A 477 1.65 22.56 -20.59
N THR A 478 2.57 22.37 -19.64
CA THR A 478 2.28 21.83 -18.32
C THR A 478 2.50 22.91 -17.26
N PHE A 479 1.51 23.09 -16.39
CA PHE A 479 1.59 24.00 -15.25
C PHE A 479 0.98 23.36 -14.01
N TYR A 480 1.33 23.87 -12.83
CA TYR A 480 0.77 23.40 -11.57
C TYR A 480 -0.48 24.21 -11.21
N ALA A 481 -1.62 23.55 -11.05
CA ALA A 481 -2.86 24.16 -10.59
C ALA A 481 -3.08 23.85 -9.11
N GLU A 482 -3.25 24.91 -8.31
CA GLU A 482 -3.51 24.79 -6.87
C GLU A 482 -4.77 23.93 -6.62
N GLY A 483 -4.63 22.86 -5.85
CA GLY A 483 -5.71 21.91 -5.55
C GLY A 483 -5.98 20.83 -6.59
N LEU A 484 -5.36 20.90 -7.78
CA LEU A 484 -5.50 19.90 -8.85
C LEU A 484 -4.19 19.20 -9.23
N GLY A 485 -3.04 19.76 -8.89
CA GLY A 485 -1.74 19.20 -9.24
C GLY A 485 -1.27 19.61 -10.64
N PRO A 486 -0.41 18.80 -11.30
CA PRO A 486 0.08 19.10 -12.63
C PRO A 486 -1.04 18.97 -13.67
N VAL A 487 -1.27 20.03 -14.44
CA VAL A 487 -2.23 20.10 -15.54
C VAL A 487 -1.46 20.26 -16.83
N THR A 488 -1.80 19.45 -17.83
CA THR A 488 -1.24 19.57 -19.18
C THR A 488 -2.33 19.98 -20.16
N ILE A 489 -2.04 21.01 -20.95
CA ILE A 489 -2.84 21.43 -22.11
C ILE A 489 -2.10 20.96 -23.36
N ILE A 490 -2.82 20.28 -24.23
CA ILE A 490 -2.31 19.72 -25.47
C ILE A 490 -3.08 20.34 -26.62
N ASP A 491 -2.38 21.05 -27.49
CA ASP A 491 -2.94 21.66 -28.69
C ASP A 491 -2.54 20.86 -29.93
N SER A 492 -3.46 20.79 -30.88
CA SER A 492 -3.26 20.29 -32.24
C SER A 492 -4.05 21.13 -33.23
N ASP A 493 -3.90 20.89 -34.53
CA ASP A 493 -4.63 21.62 -35.58
C ASP A 493 -6.14 21.34 -35.47
N GLY A 494 -6.88 22.28 -34.87
CA GLY A 494 -8.33 22.18 -34.68
C GLY A 494 -8.77 21.31 -33.49
N PHE A 495 -7.87 21.00 -32.56
CA PHE A 495 -8.14 20.19 -31.37
C PHE A 495 -7.37 20.70 -30.16
N GLN A 496 -7.99 20.69 -28.98
CA GLN A 496 -7.32 20.91 -27.71
C GLN A 496 -7.81 19.90 -26.68
N LEU A 497 -6.91 19.40 -25.86
CA LEU A 497 -7.20 18.53 -24.74
C LEU A 497 -6.55 19.06 -23.46
N LYS A 498 -7.21 18.83 -22.33
CA LYS A 498 -6.61 19.06 -21.01
C LYS A 498 -6.70 17.81 -20.17
N ASN A 499 -5.60 17.48 -19.50
CA ASN A 499 -5.55 16.37 -18.57
C ASN A 499 -4.82 16.75 -17.28
N LEU A 500 -5.22 16.08 -16.20
CA LEU A 500 -4.53 16.07 -14.91
C LEU A 500 -3.54 14.91 -14.90
N ASP A 501 -2.36 15.12 -14.31
CA ASP A 501 -1.48 14.04 -13.88
C ASP A 501 -1.85 13.65 -12.45
N GLU A 502 -2.46 12.48 -12.29
CA GLU A 502 -2.90 11.97 -10.99
C GLU A 502 -1.79 11.20 -10.24
N GLY A 503 -0.58 11.15 -10.80
CA GLY A 503 0.52 10.31 -10.33
C GLY A 503 0.40 8.85 -10.79
N GLU A 504 1.45 8.06 -10.52
CA GLU A 504 1.48 6.61 -10.81
C GLU A 504 1.15 6.26 -12.28
N GLY A 505 1.46 7.15 -13.22
CA GLY A 505 1.20 6.95 -14.65
C GLY A 505 -0.27 7.08 -15.07
N ILE A 506 -1.10 7.73 -14.25
CA ILE A 506 -2.54 7.91 -14.50
C ILE A 506 -2.80 9.35 -14.95
N TYR A 507 -3.50 9.49 -16.08
CA TYR A 507 -3.78 10.78 -16.69
C TYR A 507 -5.29 10.96 -16.89
N TYR A 508 -5.91 11.88 -16.14
CA TYR A 508 -7.35 12.11 -16.22
C TYR A 508 -7.67 13.20 -17.24
N VAL A 509 -8.29 12.83 -18.35
CA VAL A 509 -8.76 13.76 -19.39
C VAL A 509 -10.09 14.38 -18.94
N TYR A 510 -10.09 15.68 -18.72
CA TYR A 510 -11.25 16.41 -18.21
C TYR A 510 -11.80 17.45 -19.19
N CYS A 511 -11.08 17.77 -20.26
CA CYS A 511 -11.56 18.69 -21.28
C CYS A 511 -11.08 18.28 -22.66
N ILE A 512 -11.99 18.29 -23.64
CA ILE A 512 -11.71 18.06 -25.05
C ILE A 512 -12.47 19.11 -25.86
N ARG A 513 -11.77 19.86 -26.71
CA ARG A 513 -12.36 20.84 -27.63
C ARG A 513 -11.92 20.53 -29.04
N THR A 514 -12.82 20.68 -30.01
CA THR A 514 -12.48 20.47 -31.42
C THR A 514 -13.30 21.36 -32.34
N THR A 515 -12.63 21.89 -33.38
CA THR A 515 -13.22 22.49 -34.58
C THR A 515 -12.84 21.68 -35.83
N TRP A 516 -12.29 20.48 -35.64
CA TRP A 516 -11.89 19.63 -36.74
C TRP A 516 -13.13 19.09 -37.45
N GLU A 517 -13.32 19.50 -38.71
CA GLU A 517 -14.37 19.00 -39.61
C GLU A 517 -14.46 17.46 -39.61
N GLY A 518 -15.64 16.93 -39.31
CA GLY A 518 -15.90 15.49 -39.22
C GLY A 518 -15.64 14.86 -37.85
N ALA A 519 -14.95 15.55 -36.92
CA ALA A 519 -14.88 15.10 -35.53
C ALA A 519 -16.28 15.15 -34.91
N SER A 520 -16.68 14.12 -34.17
CA SER A 520 -18.08 13.98 -33.74
C SER A 520 -18.22 13.56 -32.29
N ALA A 521 -19.30 14.00 -31.65
CA ALA A 521 -19.73 13.54 -30.35
C ALA A 521 -21.19 13.14 -30.41
N LYS A 522 -21.53 11.96 -29.86
CA LYS A 522 -22.89 11.37 -29.94
C LYS A 522 -23.43 11.28 -31.38
N GLY A 523 -22.54 11.11 -32.37
CA GLY A 523 -22.91 11.00 -33.78
C GLY A 523 -23.36 12.30 -34.45
N VAL A 524 -23.03 13.46 -33.87
CA VAL A 524 -23.14 14.80 -34.47
C VAL A 524 -21.74 15.36 -34.67
N ALA A 525 -21.38 15.70 -35.91
CA ALA A 525 -20.04 16.11 -36.29
C ALA A 525 -19.91 17.63 -36.47
N VAL A 526 -18.70 18.15 -36.29
CA VAL A 526 -18.33 19.47 -36.81
C VAL A 526 -18.53 19.46 -38.33
N GLY A 527 -19.24 20.46 -38.83
CA GLY A 527 -19.67 20.57 -40.22
C GLY A 527 -21.13 20.16 -40.47
N ASP A 528 -21.73 19.36 -39.58
CA ASP A 528 -23.12 18.93 -39.73
C ASP A 528 -24.09 20.12 -39.66
N PRO A 529 -25.23 20.04 -40.37
CA PRO A 529 -26.31 21.00 -40.20
C PRO A 529 -26.94 20.87 -38.80
N GLU A 530 -27.43 21.97 -38.22
CA GLU A 530 -28.01 22.01 -36.86
C GLU A 530 -29.12 20.96 -36.68
N GLU A 531 -29.88 20.65 -37.72
CA GLU A 531 -30.94 19.65 -37.69
C GLU A 531 -30.47 18.27 -37.24
N ARG A 532 -29.18 17.96 -37.45
CA ARG A 532 -28.55 16.69 -37.05
C ARG A 532 -28.55 16.48 -35.54
N LEU A 533 -28.57 17.55 -34.74
CA LEU A 533 -28.72 17.45 -33.29
C LEU A 533 -30.03 16.72 -32.94
N TRP A 534 -31.11 16.99 -33.67
CA TRP A 534 -32.43 16.46 -33.38
C TRP A 534 -32.63 15.00 -33.84
N ASP A 535 -31.68 14.46 -34.63
CA ASP A 535 -31.62 13.01 -34.92
C ASP A 535 -31.05 12.22 -33.73
N ARG A 536 -30.35 12.89 -32.81
CA ARG A 536 -29.55 12.27 -31.74
C ARG A 536 -30.01 12.65 -30.33
N TRP A 537 -30.64 13.81 -30.20
CA TRP A 537 -31.08 14.39 -28.94
C TRP A 537 -32.57 14.72 -28.99
N SER A 538 -33.27 14.47 -27.88
CA SER A 538 -34.57 15.08 -27.64
C SER A 538 -34.41 16.58 -27.35
N ARG A 539 -35.48 17.36 -27.58
CA ARG A 539 -35.41 18.82 -27.40
C ARG A 539 -35.29 19.23 -25.94
N GLU A 540 -35.69 18.36 -25.02
CA GLU A 540 -35.60 18.58 -23.59
C GLU A 540 -34.19 18.34 -23.04
N GLU A 541 -33.37 17.55 -23.74
CA GLU A 541 -32.00 17.22 -23.31
C GLU A 541 -30.99 18.34 -23.61
N LEU A 542 -31.20 19.11 -24.68
CA LEU A 542 -30.29 20.17 -25.09
C LEU A 542 -30.79 21.55 -24.65
N ARG A 543 -30.02 22.20 -23.78
CA ARG A 543 -30.28 23.58 -23.37
C ARG A 543 -29.58 24.55 -24.31
N LYS A 544 -30.36 25.44 -24.94
CA LYS A 544 -29.82 26.53 -25.77
C LYS A 544 -29.30 27.67 -24.91
N PHE A 545 -28.17 28.25 -25.27
CA PHE A 545 -27.61 29.43 -24.61
C PHE A 545 -26.94 30.37 -25.63
N GLY A 546 -26.82 31.65 -25.28
CA GLY A 546 -26.26 32.68 -26.17
C GLY A 546 -24.79 33.03 -25.94
N ARG A 547 -24.19 32.59 -24.83
CA ARG A 547 -22.77 32.82 -24.51
C ARG A 547 -22.15 31.61 -23.84
N ILE A 548 -20.95 31.22 -24.30
CA ILE A 548 -20.13 30.17 -23.68
C ILE A 548 -19.32 30.72 -22.50
N SER A 549 -18.62 29.83 -21.79
CA SER A 549 -17.67 30.24 -20.75
C SER A 549 -16.53 31.08 -21.34
N HIS A 550 -15.93 31.95 -20.52
CA HIS A 550 -14.81 32.80 -20.96
C HIS A 550 -13.62 31.97 -21.50
N GLU A 551 -13.42 30.79 -20.92
CA GLU A 551 -12.36 29.87 -21.34
C GLU A 551 -12.64 29.24 -22.70
N ASP A 552 -13.87 28.75 -22.93
CA ASP A 552 -14.26 28.22 -24.24
C ASP A 552 -14.24 29.32 -25.31
N GLU A 553 -14.68 30.55 -24.99
CA GLU A 553 -14.59 31.71 -25.90
C GLU A 553 -13.13 32.08 -26.21
N GLY A 554 -12.23 31.91 -25.25
CA GLY A 554 -10.79 32.09 -25.45
C GLY A 554 -10.19 31.14 -26.49
N TRP A 555 -10.76 29.94 -26.64
CA TRP A 555 -10.28 28.93 -27.60
C TRP A 555 -11.05 28.95 -28.93
N PHE A 556 -12.38 28.87 -28.89
CA PHE A 556 -13.23 28.88 -30.09
C PHE A 556 -13.31 30.25 -30.77
N GLY A 557 -13.04 31.32 -30.03
CA GLY A 557 -13.32 32.69 -30.45
C GLY A 557 -14.78 33.09 -30.22
N SER A 558 -15.07 34.37 -30.44
CA SER A 558 -16.40 34.97 -30.21
C SER A 558 -17.32 34.93 -31.44
N ASP A 559 -16.95 34.20 -32.49
CA ASP A 559 -17.60 34.22 -33.79
C ASP A 559 -18.52 33.00 -33.98
N TYR A 560 -19.60 32.96 -33.19
CA TYR A 560 -20.67 31.96 -33.21
C TYR A 560 -22.03 32.63 -32.95
N ASP A 561 -23.13 31.98 -33.35
CA ASP A 561 -24.48 32.53 -33.16
C ASP A 561 -25.06 32.17 -31.77
N TYR A 562 -24.95 30.90 -31.38
CA TYR A 562 -25.39 30.34 -30.11
C TYR A 562 -24.79 28.94 -29.92
N GLY A 563 -25.03 28.31 -28.76
CA GLY A 563 -24.69 26.91 -28.53
C GLY A 563 -25.83 26.11 -27.90
N TYR A 564 -25.67 24.79 -27.97
CA TYR A 564 -26.49 23.81 -27.23
C TYR A 564 -25.59 23.03 -26.30
N VAL A 565 -26.05 22.79 -25.08
CA VAL A 565 -25.34 21.97 -24.11
C VAL A 565 -26.24 20.87 -23.56
N TYR A 566 -25.66 19.69 -23.44
CA TYR A 566 -26.19 18.57 -22.70
C TYR A 566 -25.43 18.44 -21.38
N VAL A 567 -26.17 18.44 -20.26
CA VAL A 567 -25.64 18.14 -18.92
C VAL A 567 -26.62 17.15 -18.27
N PRO A 568 -26.24 15.88 -18.06
CA PRO A 568 -27.08 14.94 -17.34
C PRO A 568 -27.36 15.43 -15.92
N GLU A 569 -28.52 15.08 -15.39
CA GLU A 569 -28.87 15.40 -14.00
C GLU A 569 -27.83 14.82 -13.03
N GLY A 570 -27.30 15.66 -12.14
CA GLY A 570 -26.30 15.26 -11.15
C GLY A 570 -24.88 15.01 -11.70
N SER A 571 -24.62 15.29 -12.98
CA SER A 571 -23.30 15.11 -13.60
C SER A 571 -22.50 16.42 -13.67
N ASN A 572 -21.18 16.31 -13.52
CA ASN A 572 -20.23 17.39 -13.81
C ASN A 572 -19.77 17.41 -15.27
N LYS A 573 -20.10 16.35 -16.02
CA LYS A 573 -19.74 16.19 -17.43
C LYS A 573 -20.77 16.84 -18.34
N SER A 574 -20.30 17.48 -19.41
CA SER A 574 -21.13 18.18 -20.37
C SER A 574 -20.65 17.97 -21.81
N ILE A 575 -21.59 18.03 -22.76
CA ILE A 575 -21.29 18.10 -24.20
C ILE A 575 -21.89 19.38 -24.74
N MET A 576 -21.07 20.21 -25.36
CA MET A 576 -21.47 21.46 -25.98
C MET A 576 -21.26 21.40 -27.50
N TYR A 577 -22.23 21.92 -28.24
CA TYR A 577 -22.18 22.12 -29.69
C TYR A 577 -22.33 23.62 -30.00
N LEU A 578 -21.37 24.19 -30.72
CA LEU A 578 -21.42 25.57 -31.18
C LEU A 578 -22.06 25.67 -32.56
N ILE A 579 -22.98 26.61 -32.74
CA ILE A 579 -23.71 26.83 -33.98
C ILE A 579 -23.30 28.16 -34.60
N LYS A 580 -23.03 28.12 -35.91
CA LYS A 580 -22.85 29.30 -36.75
C LYS A 580 -23.44 29.03 -38.13
N ASP A 581 -24.22 29.98 -38.65
CA ASP A 581 -24.86 29.89 -39.96
C ASP A 581 -25.66 28.57 -40.15
N GLY A 582 -26.29 28.10 -39.06
CA GLY A 582 -27.07 26.86 -39.03
C GLY A 582 -26.25 25.57 -39.09
N ARG A 583 -24.95 25.63 -38.80
CA ARG A 583 -24.05 24.46 -38.79
C ARG A 583 -23.30 24.33 -37.47
N VAL A 584 -22.98 23.10 -37.11
CA VAL A 584 -22.08 22.80 -35.99
C VAL A 584 -20.66 23.21 -36.40
N THR A 585 -20.06 24.11 -35.64
CA THR A 585 -18.70 24.65 -35.92
C THR A 585 -17.67 24.26 -34.86
N GLY A 586 -18.13 23.78 -33.71
CA GLY A 586 -17.26 23.34 -32.64
C GLY A 586 -17.97 22.40 -31.68
N ILE A 587 -17.20 21.51 -31.07
CA ILE A 587 -17.65 20.57 -30.04
C ILE A 587 -16.73 20.70 -28.83
N SER A 588 -17.30 20.78 -27.64
CA SER A 588 -16.56 20.78 -26.38
C SER A 588 -17.15 19.72 -25.44
N LEU A 589 -16.28 18.92 -24.84
CA LEU A 589 -16.59 18.00 -23.77
C LEU A 589 -15.82 18.44 -22.54
N VAL A 590 -16.51 18.64 -21.42
CA VAL A 590 -15.88 19.11 -20.18
C VAL A 590 -16.45 18.35 -18.99
N ASP A 591 -15.56 17.81 -18.16
CA ASP A 591 -15.83 17.48 -16.77
C ASP A 591 -15.41 18.69 -15.92
N GLY A 592 -16.37 19.33 -15.28
CA GLY A 592 -16.11 20.53 -14.48
C GLY A 592 -15.36 20.26 -13.17
N LEU A 593 -15.03 19.00 -12.84
CA LEU A 593 -14.29 18.50 -11.69
C LEU A 593 -14.97 18.80 -10.33
N PHE A 594 -15.23 20.07 -10.03
CA PHE A 594 -15.80 20.57 -8.79
C PHE A 594 -17.29 20.96 -8.92
N GLY A 595 -17.90 20.77 -10.08
CA GLY A 595 -19.31 21.05 -10.34
C GLY A 595 -19.63 21.16 -11.83
N PRO A 596 -20.92 21.24 -12.22
CA PRO A 596 -21.29 21.44 -13.60
C PRO A 596 -20.83 22.81 -14.10
N MET A 597 -20.19 22.82 -15.27
CA MET A 597 -19.72 24.07 -15.91
C MET A 597 -20.85 24.88 -16.56
N TYR A 598 -21.95 24.22 -16.94
CA TYR A 598 -23.03 24.79 -17.73
C TYR A 598 -24.39 24.68 -17.05
#